data_AF-A0A3B8J0J9-F1
#
_entry.id   AF-A0A3B8J0J9-F1
#
_cell.length_a   1.000
_cell.length_b   1.000
_cell.length_c   1.000
_cell.angle_alpha   90.00
_cell.angle_beta   90.00
_cell.angle_gamma   90.00
#
_symmetry.space_group_name_H-M   'P 1'
#
loop_
_entity.id
_entity.type
_entity.pdbx_description
1 polymer ?
#
loop_
_entity_poly.entity_id
_entity_poly.type
_entity_poly.pdbx_seq_one_letter_code
_entity_poly.pdbx_strand_id
1 'polypeptide(L)'
;MRTYGIVLLLVGMMIAPARAQEPTDFQARYRTAKELLQEGKYSLASEYFLALAQEEASTNIFVAYAAYYHGLAALLNGNGELAGDIWGKLVGKYPDWREQGELVFWKGTMAFASGQLGEGYRVLAQMKSGPQRDALEKVKSYYTLKETDVRRLQRLFEEYSDDRELAVHLADCIVMQPMVQQNQELLEFLIGDFDLDPSTYNRITPGQSVKKEQYRVAVLFPFQHEVLSQRRPNAIPVFYQGLFDRYEGMRMAQEALGEEGKTIELVAYDTKGDSATTAGILALPEMKSVDLIIGPLFPDARELVLQFSEENRIPMFNPLSANADGIGNNPFAFLINPSHETRARRVADYFTDNSTDSTVYIFYGTRTQDSLYAYAYKAEMELRGFWVPVVMQVDEEKSQTGFEFLTETVRYHDLKDLDSARAVDLLNDYLERKRDNPNLRLEKEEAFRIPNDSIGHILVASD
;
A
#
# COMPACT_ATOMS: atom_id res chain seq x y z
N MET A 1 -9.27 14.01 20.17
CA MET A 1 -9.38 15.40 19.65
C MET A 1 -8.00 16.03 19.66
N ARG A 2 -7.31 16.09 18.51
CA ARG A 2 -6.08 16.85 18.34
C ARG A 2 -6.39 17.99 17.39
N THR A 3 -6.28 19.21 17.89
CA THR A 3 -6.47 20.47 17.18
C THR A 3 -5.37 20.64 16.14
N TYR A 4 -5.77 20.80 14.87
CA TYR A 4 -4.86 21.09 13.75
C TYR A 4 -4.51 22.58 13.76
N GLY A 5 -3.22 22.90 13.92
CA GLY A 5 -2.72 24.28 13.85
C GLY A 5 -2.55 24.73 12.41
N ILE A 6 -3.36 25.69 11.98
CA ILE A 6 -3.18 26.44 10.73
C ILE A 6 -2.19 27.58 11.02
N VAL A 7 -1.07 27.62 10.28
CA VAL A 7 -0.08 28.70 10.38
C VAL A 7 -0.57 29.89 9.54
N LEU A 8 -0.98 30.98 10.20
CA LEU A 8 -1.44 32.23 9.58
C LEU A 8 -0.29 33.24 9.49
N LEU A 9 -0.02 33.75 8.28
CA LEU A 9 0.90 34.86 8.02
C LEU A 9 0.07 36.15 7.85
N LEU A 10 0.15 37.05 8.82
CA LEU A 10 -0.58 38.33 8.87
C LEU A 10 0.30 39.47 8.33
N VAL A 11 -0.11 40.10 7.23
CA VAL A 11 0.47 41.38 6.77
C VAL A 11 -0.32 42.52 7.40
N GLY A 12 0.36 43.31 8.25
CA GLY A 12 -0.22 44.44 8.98
C GLY A 12 -0.15 45.76 8.22
N MET A 13 -1.14 46.63 8.43
CA MET A 13 -1.10 48.05 8.06
C MET A 13 -1.52 48.90 9.26
N MET A 14 -0.72 49.93 9.57
CA MET A 14 -0.82 50.78 10.77
C MET A 14 -2.07 51.66 10.82
N ILE A 15 -2.55 51.92 12.04
CA ILE A 15 -3.74 52.71 12.41
C ILE A 15 -3.31 54.07 12.99
N ALA A 16 -4.11 55.12 12.75
CA ALA A 16 -4.21 56.30 13.63
C ALA A 16 -5.62 56.36 14.27
N PRO A 17 -5.78 56.82 15.54
CA PRO A 17 -7.05 56.70 16.26
C PRO A 17 -7.94 57.94 16.11
N ALA A 18 -9.26 57.71 16.00
CA ALA A 18 -10.28 58.72 16.28
C ALA A 18 -11.56 58.06 16.84
N ARG A 19 -12.26 58.80 17.70
CA ARG A 19 -13.27 58.38 18.69
C ARG A 19 -14.60 57.85 18.13
N ALA A 20 -15.26 57.04 18.97
CA ALA A 20 -16.49 56.29 18.73
C ALA A 20 -17.78 57.14 18.62
N GLN A 21 -18.54 56.85 17.57
CA GLN A 21 -20.00 56.94 17.42
C GLN A 21 -20.44 55.64 16.71
N GLU A 22 -21.68 55.17 16.93
CA GLU A 22 -22.18 53.97 16.24
C GLU A 22 -22.00 54.09 14.72
N PRO A 23 -21.33 53.12 14.06
CA PRO A 23 -20.88 53.33 12.70
C PRO A 23 -21.99 53.06 11.69
N THR A 24 -22.64 54.15 11.27
CA THR A 24 -23.21 54.27 9.91
C THR A 24 -22.12 54.20 8.83
N ASP A 25 -20.84 54.18 9.23
CA ASP A 25 -19.66 54.05 8.37
C ASP A 25 -19.29 52.57 8.12
N PHE A 26 -19.32 52.16 6.85
CA PHE A 26 -18.88 50.85 6.38
C PHE A 26 -17.46 50.51 6.88
N GLN A 27 -16.55 51.48 6.89
CA GLN A 27 -15.14 51.25 7.24
C GLN A 27 -14.95 50.87 8.71
N ALA A 28 -15.70 51.49 9.61
CA ALA A 28 -15.65 51.18 11.03
C ALA A 28 -16.22 49.78 11.32
N ARG A 29 -17.35 49.41 10.71
CA ARG A 29 -17.92 48.05 10.84
C ARG A 29 -16.97 46.99 10.28
N TYR A 30 -16.34 47.25 9.14
CA TYR A 30 -15.35 46.38 8.55
C TYR A 30 -14.11 46.21 9.45
N ARG A 31 -13.63 47.29 10.08
CA ARG A 31 -12.53 47.24 11.05
C ARG A 31 -12.89 46.39 12.27
N THR A 32 -14.08 46.59 12.84
CA THR A 32 -14.58 45.78 13.95
C THR A 32 -14.65 44.29 13.56
N ALA A 33 -15.13 43.97 12.36
CA ALA A 33 -15.18 42.59 11.87
C ALA A 33 -13.77 41.97 11.77
N LYS A 34 -12.77 42.74 11.33
CA LYS A 34 -11.37 42.31 11.27
C LYS A 34 -10.75 42.09 12.66
N GLU A 35 -11.06 42.95 13.63
CA GLU A 35 -10.62 42.78 15.03
C GLU A 35 -11.22 41.51 15.63
N LEU A 36 -12.52 41.28 15.45
CA LEU A 36 -13.20 40.05 15.89
C LEU A 36 -12.58 38.79 15.28
N LEU A 37 -12.22 38.84 13.99
CA LEU A 37 -11.55 37.75 13.31
C LEU A 37 -10.17 37.45 13.94
N GLN A 38 -9.40 38.49 14.28
CA GLN A 38 -8.09 38.36 14.92
C GLN A 38 -8.18 37.83 16.35
N GLU A 39 -9.24 38.19 17.09
CA GLU A 39 -9.52 37.69 18.44
C GLU A 39 -10.03 36.23 18.45
N GLY A 40 -10.19 35.59 17.30
CA GLY A 40 -10.70 34.21 17.19
C GLY A 40 -12.22 34.10 17.33
N LYS A 41 -12.96 35.23 17.32
CA LYS A 41 -14.42 35.27 17.43
C LYS A 41 -15.07 35.05 16.06
N TYR A 42 -14.81 33.90 15.46
CA TYR A 42 -15.11 33.61 14.05
C TYR A 42 -16.59 33.70 13.68
N SER A 43 -17.49 33.17 14.52
CA SER A 43 -18.94 33.25 14.27
C SER A 43 -19.41 34.71 14.18
N LEU A 44 -19.02 35.55 15.14
CA LEU A 44 -19.42 36.95 15.19
C LEU A 44 -18.78 37.77 14.05
N ALA A 45 -17.50 37.51 13.76
CA ALA A 45 -16.84 38.12 12.61
C ALA A 45 -17.56 37.78 11.29
N SER A 46 -17.98 36.53 11.14
CA SER A 46 -18.72 36.04 9.96
C SER A 46 -20.04 36.79 9.76
N GLU A 47 -20.82 37.00 10.83
CA GLU A 47 -22.08 37.77 10.77
C GLU A 47 -21.85 39.23 10.31
N TYR A 48 -20.84 39.89 10.87
CA TYR A 48 -20.50 41.26 10.48
C TYR A 48 -20.05 41.35 9.01
N PHE A 49 -19.22 40.41 8.55
CA PHE A 49 -18.78 40.38 7.16
C PHE A 49 -19.92 40.04 6.18
N LEU A 50 -20.84 39.16 6.55
CA LEU A 50 -22.03 38.85 5.74
C LEU A 50 -22.89 40.10 5.52
N ALA A 51 -23.18 40.85 6.59
CA ALA A 51 -23.95 42.08 6.50
C ALA A 51 -23.28 43.09 5.55
N LEU A 52 -21.96 43.27 5.66
CA LEU A 52 -21.17 44.16 4.78
C LEU A 52 -21.11 43.67 3.33
N ALA A 53 -21.09 42.35 3.11
CA ALA A 53 -21.03 41.75 1.77
C ALA A 53 -22.36 41.88 1.00
N GLN A 54 -23.48 42.12 1.69
CA GLN A 54 -24.82 42.25 1.12
C GLN A 54 -25.21 43.70 0.76
N GLU A 55 -24.42 44.71 1.15
CA GLU A 55 -24.76 46.11 0.88
C GLU A 55 -24.69 46.45 -0.62
N GLU A 56 -25.78 46.99 -1.16
CA GLU A 56 -25.93 47.41 -2.57
C GLU A 56 -25.18 48.72 -2.86
N ALA A 57 -23.85 48.68 -2.83
CA ALA A 57 -23.02 49.74 -3.39
C ALA A 57 -22.07 49.11 -4.41
N SER A 58 -22.50 49.06 -5.68
CA SER A 58 -21.73 48.54 -6.82
C SER A 58 -20.39 49.26 -7.07
N THR A 59 -20.12 50.35 -6.36
CA THR A 59 -18.87 51.14 -6.40
C THR A 59 -17.97 50.93 -5.18
N ASN A 60 -18.43 50.26 -4.11
CA ASN A 60 -17.63 50.06 -2.90
C ASN A 60 -16.72 48.84 -3.05
N ILE A 61 -15.42 49.11 -3.27
CA ILE A 61 -14.38 48.09 -3.44
C ILE A 61 -14.29 47.10 -2.26
N PHE A 62 -14.74 47.48 -1.06
CA PHE A 62 -14.63 46.66 0.14
C PHE A 62 -15.69 45.54 0.23
N VAL A 63 -16.75 45.57 -0.58
CA VAL A 63 -17.79 44.52 -0.57
C VAL A 63 -17.20 43.16 -0.96
N ALA A 64 -16.29 43.13 -1.95
CA ALA A 64 -15.59 41.91 -2.35
C ALA A 64 -14.68 41.37 -1.23
N TYR A 65 -13.97 42.26 -0.54
CA TYR A 65 -13.14 41.87 0.61
C TYR A 65 -13.99 41.39 1.80
N ALA A 66 -15.15 42.01 2.05
CA ALA A 66 -16.07 41.56 3.09
C ALA A 66 -16.58 40.13 2.79
N ALA A 67 -16.98 39.84 1.55
CA ALA A 67 -17.34 38.48 1.14
C ALA A 67 -16.16 37.50 1.30
N TYR A 68 -14.94 37.90 0.95
CA TYR A 68 -13.75 37.06 1.19
C TYR A 68 -13.56 36.73 2.68
N TYR A 69 -13.60 37.75 3.55
CA TYR A 69 -13.42 37.54 4.99
C TYR A 69 -14.59 36.84 5.65
N HIS A 70 -15.81 36.93 5.08
CA HIS A 70 -16.94 36.10 5.48
C HIS A 70 -16.65 34.62 5.24
N GLY A 71 -16.14 34.26 4.06
CA GLY A 71 -15.70 32.90 3.75
C GLY A 71 -14.57 32.43 4.67
N LEU A 72 -13.56 33.28 4.93
CA LEU A 72 -12.46 32.94 5.83
C LEU A 72 -12.93 32.71 7.27
N ALA A 73 -13.82 33.57 7.77
CA ALA A 73 -14.41 33.41 9.10
C ALA A 73 -15.23 32.11 9.19
N ALA A 74 -16.00 31.78 8.15
CA ALA A 74 -16.75 30.52 8.07
C ALA A 74 -15.81 29.30 8.10
N LEU A 75 -14.72 29.33 7.32
CA LEU A 75 -13.71 28.26 7.30
C LEU A 75 -13.07 28.08 8.69
N LEU A 76 -12.63 29.17 9.33
CA LEU A 76 -12.02 29.14 10.66
C LEU A 76 -13.00 28.70 11.76
N ASN A 77 -14.30 28.90 11.54
CA ASN A 77 -15.36 28.38 12.40
C ASN A 77 -15.72 26.90 12.12
N GLY A 78 -14.95 26.21 11.26
CA GLY A 78 -15.16 24.81 10.90
C GLY A 78 -16.20 24.56 9.82
N ASN A 79 -16.73 25.60 9.18
CA ASN A 79 -17.75 25.48 8.13
C ASN A 79 -17.12 25.67 6.74
N GLY A 80 -16.39 24.65 6.28
CA GLY A 80 -15.68 24.68 5.00
C GLY A 80 -16.61 24.70 3.78
N GLU A 81 -17.74 23.99 3.82
CA GLU A 81 -18.72 23.97 2.72
C GLU A 81 -19.26 25.37 2.44
N LEU A 82 -19.69 26.08 3.51
CA LEU A 82 -20.13 27.46 3.41
C LEU A 82 -19.04 28.39 2.86
N ALA A 83 -17.79 28.23 3.31
CA ALA A 83 -16.66 29.00 2.80
C ALA A 83 -16.46 28.80 1.29
N GLY A 84 -16.54 27.54 0.83
CA GLY A 84 -16.46 27.17 -0.58
C GLY A 84 -17.56 27.84 -1.42
N ASP A 85 -18.80 27.82 -0.94
CA ASP A 85 -19.94 28.46 -1.61
C ASP A 85 -19.78 29.98 -1.72
N ILE A 86 -19.34 30.63 -0.64
CA ILE A 86 -19.11 32.08 -0.60
C ILE A 86 -18.04 32.47 -1.62
N TRP A 87 -16.90 31.78 -1.60
CA TRP A 87 -15.80 32.08 -2.51
C TRP A 87 -16.12 31.71 -3.95
N GLY A 88 -16.85 30.63 -4.22
CA GLY A 88 -17.34 30.30 -5.55
C GLY A 88 -18.21 31.41 -6.16
N LYS A 89 -19.14 31.96 -5.37
CA LYS A 89 -19.96 33.13 -5.78
C LYS A 89 -19.09 34.38 -6.00
N LEU A 90 -18.08 34.59 -5.15
CA LEU A 90 -17.18 35.73 -5.26
C LEU A 90 -16.34 35.69 -6.55
N VAL A 91 -15.81 34.53 -6.92
CA VAL A 91 -15.08 34.32 -8.19
C VAL A 91 -15.97 34.66 -9.40
N GLY A 92 -17.22 34.17 -9.39
CA GLY A 92 -18.16 34.45 -10.49
C GLY A 92 -18.57 35.92 -10.59
N LYS A 93 -18.74 36.60 -9.45
CA LYS A 93 -19.18 38.01 -9.40
C LYS A 93 -18.05 39.01 -9.69
N TYR A 94 -16.81 38.69 -9.33
CA TYR A 94 -15.66 39.59 -9.49
C TYR A 94 -14.45 38.89 -10.13
N PRO A 95 -14.52 38.50 -11.42
CA PRO A 95 -13.46 37.73 -12.08
C PRO A 95 -12.11 38.45 -12.11
N ASP A 96 -12.09 39.79 -12.21
CA ASP A 96 -10.87 40.61 -12.25
C ASP A 96 -10.39 41.11 -10.88
N TRP A 97 -10.88 40.49 -9.79
CA TRP A 97 -10.52 40.93 -8.43
C TRP A 97 -9.03 40.74 -8.15
N ARG A 98 -8.39 41.73 -7.51
CA ARG A 98 -6.94 41.72 -7.28
C ARG A 98 -6.46 40.50 -6.46
N GLU A 99 -7.30 40.00 -5.57
CA GLU A 99 -6.97 38.90 -4.65
C GLU A 99 -7.47 37.54 -5.15
N GLN A 100 -7.66 37.34 -6.46
CA GLN A 100 -8.00 36.01 -7.02
C GLN A 100 -7.00 34.93 -6.58
N GLY A 101 -5.72 35.28 -6.39
CA GLY A 101 -4.70 34.35 -5.89
C GLY A 101 -4.99 33.81 -4.47
N GLU A 102 -5.61 34.60 -3.59
CA GLU A 102 -6.02 34.17 -2.26
C GLU A 102 -7.16 33.14 -2.33
N LEU A 103 -8.11 33.33 -3.25
CA LEU A 103 -9.22 32.38 -3.45
C LEU A 103 -8.73 31.04 -3.96
N VAL A 104 -7.79 31.06 -4.92
CA VAL A 104 -7.14 29.85 -5.43
C VAL A 104 -6.38 29.13 -4.30
N PHE A 105 -5.63 29.88 -3.49
CA PHE A 105 -4.89 29.35 -2.34
C PHE A 105 -5.80 28.61 -1.35
N TRP A 106 -6.89 29.24 -0.91
CA TRP A 106 -7.81 28.63 0.04
C TRP A 106 -8.58 27.45 -0.55
N LYS A 107 -9.00 27.54 -1.82
CA LYS A 107 -9.66 26.42 -2.52
C LYS A 107 -8.75 25.20 -2.59
N GLY A 108 -7.49 25.38 -2.97
CA GLY A 108 -6.52 24.29 -3.01
C GLY A 108 -6.21 23.71 -1.62
N THR A 109 -6.06 24.58 -0.62
CA THR A 109 -5.86 24.16 0.79
C THR A 109 -7.04 23.34 1.30
N MET A 110 -8.27 23.71 0.95
CA MET A 110 -9.47 22.94 1.29
C MET A 110 -9.50 21.59 0.59
N ALA A 111 -9.16 21.53 -0.71
CA ALA A 111 -9.08 20.26 -1.44
C ALA A 111 -8.09 19.29 -0.76
N PHE A 112 -6.92 19.79 -0.36
CA PHE A 112 -5.98 19.03 0.45
C PHE A 112 -6.55 18.57 1.79
N ALA A 113 -7.21 19.46 2.53
CA ALA A 113 -7.83 19.14 3.82
C ALA A 113 -8.92 18.07 3.71
N SER A 114 -9.60 17.99 2.56
CA SER A 114 -10.61 16.98 2.23
C SER A 114 -10.01 15.67 1.68
N GLY A 115 -8.67 15.50 1.68
CA GLY A 115 -7.99 14.30 1.20
C GLY A 115 -7.88 14.21 -0.33
N GLN A 116 -8.28 15.25 -1.07
CA GLN A 116 -8.22 15.30 -2.52
C GLN A 116 -6.87 15.84 -2.98
N LEU A 117 -5.81 15.05 -2.78
CA LEU A 117 -4.42 15.47 -3.00
C LEU A 117 -4.18 16.01 -4.42
N GLY A 118 -4.60 15.28 -5.46
CA GLY A 118 -4.43 15.71 -6.86
C GLY A 118 -5.18 17.00 -7.19
N GLU A 119 -6.41 17.17 -6.69
CA GLU A 119 -7.18 18.41 -6.87
C GLU A 119 -6.49 19.60 -6.17
N GLY A 120 -5.90 19.37 -4.99
CA GLY A 120 -5.10 20.37 -4.29
C GLY A 120 -3.95 20.89 -5.14
N TYR A 121 -3.13 19.98 -5.69
CA TYR A 121 -2.04 20.35 -6.61
C TYR A 121 -2.56 21.10 -7.85
N ARG A 122 -3.60 20.57 -8.50
CA ARG A 122 -4.17 21.13 -9.73
C ARG A 122 -4.73 22.54 -9.55
N VAL A 123 -5.39 22.79 -8.43
CA VAL A 123 -5.91 24.14 -8.11
C VAL A 123 -4.76 25.09 -7.83
N LEU A 124 -3.79 24.69 -7.01
CA LEU A 124 -2.70 25.57 -6.60
C LEU A 124 -1.70 25.84 -7.73
N ALA A 125 -1.59 24.95 -8.73
CA ALA A 125 -0.82 25.18 -9.95
C ALA A 125 -1.29 26.40 -10.76
N GLN A 126 -2.53 26.87 -10.55
CA GLN A 126 -3.07 28.06 -11.20
C GLN A 126 -2.49 29.36 -10.62
N MET A 127 -1.80 29.30 -9.48
CA MET A 127 -1.17 30.46 -8.83
C MET A 127 0.10 30.87 -9.60
N LYS A 128 0.06 32.03 -10.26
CA LYS A 128 1.20 32.52 -11.09
C LYS A 128 2.25 33.31 -10.31
N SER A 129 1.85 34.06 -9.26
CA SER A 129 2.72 34.87 -8.41
C SER A 129 1.95 35.52 -7.26
N GLY A 130 2.54 35.68 -6.08
CA GLY A 130 1.94 36.41 -4.97
C GLY A 130 2.68 36.22 -3.64
N PRO A 131 2.37 37.02 -2.60
CA PRO A 131 2.97 36.91 -1.28
C PRO A 131 2.69 35.56 -0.57
N GLN A 132 1.79 34.75 -1.11
CA GLN A 132 1.38 33.45 -0.58
C GLN A 132 2.32 32.30 -0.96
N ARG A 133 3.36 32.53 -1.78
CA ARG A 133 4.24 31.47 -2.28
C ARG A 133 4.91 30.66 -1.16
N ASP A 134 5.38 31.31 -0.10
CA ASP A 134 6.00 30.61 1.04
C ASP A 134 4.97 29.81 1.85
N ALA A 135 3.71 30.26 1.88
CA ALA A 135 2.62 29.53 2.51
C ALA A 135 2.15 28.34 1.66
N LEU A 136 2.18 28.50 0.34
CA LEU A 136 1.86 27.45 -0.63
C LEU A 136 2.76 26.23 -0.44
N GLU A 137 4.08 26.43 -0.41
CA GLU A 137 5.01 25.31 -0.23
C GLU A 137 4.79 24.60 1.10
N LYS A 138 4.57 25.35 2.20
CA LYS A 138 4.26 24.75 3.51
C LYS A 138 2.99 23.90 3.50
N VAL A 139 1.94 24.36 2.83
CA VAL A 139 0.68 23.62 2.68
C VAL A 139 0.94 22.35 1.87
N LYS A 140 1.57 22.46 0.70
CA LYS A 140 1.90 21.31 -0.16
C LYS A 140 2.73 20.27 0.60
N SER A 141 3.83 20.68 1.24
CA SER A 141 4.67 19.76 2.04
C SER A 141 3.85 19.09 3.15
N TYR A 142 3.06 19.86 3.92
CA TYR A 142 2.26 19.30 5.02
C TYR A 142 1.31 18.18 4.59
N TYR A 143 0.61 18.36 3.47
CA TYR A 143 -0.37 17.38 3.01
C TYR A 143 0.26 16.24 2.20
N THR A 144 1.33 16.52 1.46
CA THR A 144 2.07 15.50 0.70
C THR A 144 2.73 14.50 1.65
N LEU A 145 3.38 14.98 2.72
CA LEU A 145 4.03 14.14 3.73
C LEU A 145 3.06 13.18 4.45
N LYS A 146 1.75 13.40 4.38
CA LYS A 146 0.74 12.50 4.97
C LYS A 146 0.31 11.37 4.06
N GLU A 147 0.56 11.49 2.76
CA GLU A 147 0.26 10.43 1.81
C GLU A 147 1.39 9.41 1.84
N THR A 148 1.09 8.15 2.13
CA THR A 148 2.10 7.08 2.19
C THR A 148 1.89 6.03 1.09
N ASP A 149 0.83 6.16 0.29
CA ASP A 149 0.60 5.28 -0.85
C ASP A 149 1.53 5.68 -2.01
N VAL A 150 2.59 4.89 -2.20
CA VAL A 150 3.60 5.10 -3.24
C VAL A 150 2.99 5.20 -4.64
N ARG A 151 1.90 4.47 -4.94
CA ARG A 151 1.27 4.52 -6.27
C ARG A 151 0.49 5.82 -6.48
N ARG A 152 -0.14 6.35 -5.43
CA ARG A 152 -0.79 7.68 -5.49
C ARG A 152 0.24 8.79 -5.62
N LEU A 153 1.35 8.70 -4.87
CA LEU A 153 2.48 9.62 -4.99
C LEU A 153 3.13 9.56 -6.37
N GLN A 154 3.33 8.36 -6.93
CA GLN A 154 3.89 8.19 -8.27
C GLN A 154 3.00 8.83 -9.34
N ARG A 155 1.68 8.58 -9.34
CA ARG A 155 0.76 9.22 -10.30
C ARG A 155 0.74 10.74 -10.17
N LEU A 156 0.85 11.24 -8.94
CA LEU A 156 0.94 12.67 -8.71
C LEU A 156 2.27 13.22 -9.26
N PHE A 157 3.36 12.50 -9.06
CA PHE A 157 4.68 12.87 -9.56
C PHE A 157 4.73 12.85 -11.11
N GLU A 158 4.03 11.92 -11.76
CA GLU A 158 3.87 11.90 -13.22
C GLU A 158 3.20 13.19 -13.77
N GLU A 159 2.32 13.83 -12.99
CA GLU A 159 1.66 15.08 -13.37
C GLU A 159 2.47 16.33 -12.95
N TYR A 160 3.23 16.23 -11.85
CA TYR A 160 4.00 17.33 -11.26
C TYR A 160 5.50 16.97 -11.14
N SER A 161 6.10 16.58 -12.27
CA SER A 161 7.44 15.99 -12.32
C SER A 161 8.59 16.91 -11.94
N ASP A 162 8.36 18.21 -11.81
CA ASP A 162 9.38 19.20 -11.41
C ASP A 162 9.36 19.48 -9.90
N ASP A 163 8.44 18.87 -9.15
CA ASP A 163 8.25 19.13 -7.72
C ASP A 163 9.25 18.34 -6.87
N ARG A 164 10.27 19.04 -6.37
CA ARG A 164 11.33 18.45 -5.55
C ARG A 164 10.83 17.86 -4.23
N GLU A 165 9.89 18.51 -3.55
CA GLU A 165 9.41 18.01 -2.25
C GLU A 165 8.61 16.72 -2.43
N LEU A 166 7.80 16.66 -3.50
CA LEU A 166 7.10 15.45 -3.90
C LEU A 166 8.09 14.32 -4.28
N ALA A 167 9.12 14.64 -5.05
CA ALA A 167 10.16 13.69 -5.46
C ALA A 167 10.90 13.08 -4.24
N VAL A 168 11.32 13.92 -3.30
CA VAL A 168 11.98 13.50 -2.05
C VAL A 168 11.07 12.59 -1.24
N HIS A 169 9.82 13.01 -1.01
CA HIS A 169 8.88 12.21 -0.22
C HIS A 169 8.51 10.88 -0.90
N LEU A 170 8.39 10.88 -2.23
CA LEU A 170 8.19 9.65 -3.01
C LEU A 170 9.40 8.71 -2.87
N ALA A 171 10.62 9.22 -2.99
CA ALA A 171 11.84 8.43 -2.78
C ALA A 171 11.90 7.84 -1.37
N ASP A 172 11.60 8.64 -0.34
CA ASP A 172 11.52 8.20 1.06
C ASP A 172 10.48 7.08 1.24
N CYS A 173 9.29 7.23 0.66
CA CYS A 173 8.25 6.21 0.73
C CYS A 173 8.63 4.93 -0.02
N ILE A 174 9.33 5.02 -1.15
CA ILE A 174 9.83 3.86 -1.89
C ILE A 174 10.79 3.06 -1.00
N VAL A 175 11.81 3.69 -0.40
CA VAL A 175 12.81 2.96 0.42
C VAL A 175 12.26 2.40 1.74
N MET A 176 11.07 2.86 2.17
CA MET A 176 10.33 2.28 3.30
C MET A 176 9.60 0.98 2.94
N GLN A 177 9.30 0.72 1.66
CA GLN A 177 8.69 -0.54 1.24
C GLN A 177 9.68 -1.71 1.35
N PRO A 178 9.20 -2.97 1.52
CA PRO A 178 10.04 -4.14 1.38
C PRO A 178 10.80 -4.13 0.05
N MET A 179 12.06 -4.55 0.03
CA MET A 179 12.92 -4.41 -1.16
C MET A 179 12.32 -4.96 -2.46
N VAL A 180 11.58 -6.07 -2.39
CA VAL A 180 10.91 -6.70 -3.54
C VAL A 180 9.80 -5.82 -4.14
N GLN A 181 9.25 -4.90 -3.35
CA GLN A 181 8.18 -3.99 -3.75
C GLN A 181 8.72 -2.63 -4.21
N GLN A 182 9.99 -2.31 -3.91
CA GLN A 182 10.60 -1.04 -4.27
C GLN A 182 10.78 -0.93 -5.79
N ASN A 183 10.30 0.16 -6.38
CA ASN A 183 10.59 0.48 -7.78
C ASN A 183 11.99 1.09 -7.89
N GLN A 184 13.01 0.23 -8.07
CA GLN A 184 14.42 0.65 -8.14
C GLN A 184 14.70 1.59 -9.32
N GLU A 185 14.08 1.36 -10.48
CA GLU A 185 14.25 2.23 -11.65
C GLU A 185 13.75 3.66 -11.37
N LEU A 186 12.57 3.77 -10.74
CA LEU A 186 12.05 5.07 -10.33
C LEU A 186 12.90 5.72 -9.24
N LEU A 187 13.39 4.94 -8.28
CA LEU A 187 14.27 5.47 -7.22
C LEU A 187 15.58 6.02 -7.81
N GLU A 188 16.24 5.28 -8.71
CA GLU A 188 17.44 5.73 -9.42
C GLU A 188 17.19 7.00 -10.24
N PHE A 189 16.04 7.07 -10.93
CA PHE A 189 15.61 8.27 -11.64
C PHE A 189 15.46 9.46 -10.69
N LEU A 190 14.74 9.31 -9.57
CA LEU A 190 14.52 10.39 -8.60
C LEU A 190 15.84 10.87 -7.98
N ILE A 191 16.75 9.96 -7.65
CA ILE A 191 18.07 10.30 -7.11
C ILE A 191 18.86 11.14 -8.12
N GLY A 192 18.89 10.73 -9.39
CA GLY A 192 19.64 11.40 -10.43
C GLY A 192 19.07 12.76 -10.83
N ASP A 193 17.76 12.84 -11.04
CA ASP A 193 17.09 14.04 -11.57
C ASP A 193 17.00 15.16 -10.52
N PHE A 194 16.87 14.80 -9.23
CA PHE A 194 16.74 15.78 -8.12
C PHE A 194 18.00 15.98 -7.30
N ASP A 195 19.14 15.41 -7.72
CA ASP A 195 20.43 15.47 -7.01
C ASP A 195 20.28 15.07 -5.53
N LEU A 196 19.59 13.94 -5.30
CA LEU A 196 19.40 13.41 -3.95
C LEU A 196 20.69 12.68 -3.52
N ASP A 197 21.01 12.73 -2.22
CA ASP A 197 22.18 12.04 -1.69
C ASP A 197 22.02 10.52 -1.82
N PRO A 198 22.80 9.85 -2.70
CA PRO A 198 22.65 8.41 -2.89
C PRO A 198 22.93 7.62 -1.62
N SER A 199 23.72 8.13 -0.67
CA SER A 199 23.97 7.42 0.60
C SER A 199 22.75 7.33 1.50
N THR A 200 21.74 8.18 1.28
CA THR A 200 20.45 8.14 1.99
C THR A 200 19.53 7.03 1.44
N TYR A 201 19.65 6.70 0.15
CA TYR A 201 18.71 5.83 -0.57
C TYR A 201 19.33 4.50 -1.03
N ASN A 202 20.58 4.53 -1.50
CA ASN A 202 21.31 3.35 -1.95
C ASN A 202 21.85 2.56 -0.76
N ARG A 203 21.09 1.55 -0.34
CA ARG A 203 21.59 0.53 0.61
C ARG A 203 22.66 -0.38 -0.02
N ILE A 204 22.81 -0.35 -1.34
CA ILE A 204 23.81 -1.09 -2.09
C ILE A 204 24.65 -0.09 -2.89
N THR A 205 25.88 0.16 -2.47
CA THR A 205 26.88 0.66 -3.41
C THR A 205 27.33 -0.55 -4.23
N PRO A 206 27.18 -0.58 -5.56
CA PRO A 206 27.70 -1.66 -6.38
C PRO A 206 29.22 -1.75 -6.16
N GLY A 207 29.66 -2.68 -5.32
CA GLY A 207 31.06 -3.04 -5.23
C GLY A 207 31.49 -3.62 -6.58
N GLN A 208 32.77 -3.48 -6.92
CA GLN A 208 33.30 -4.24 -8.04
C GLN A 208 33.16 -5.74 -7.71
N SER A 209 32.42 -6.47 -8.54
CA SER A 209 32.36 -7.92 -8.45
C SER A 209 33.74 -8.48 -8.82
N VAL A 210 34.43 -9.04 -7.84
CA VAL A 210 35.74 -9.65 -8.04
C VAL A 210 35.57 -11.16 -8.12
N LYS A 211 36.02 -11.75 -9.22
CA LYS A 211 36.09 -13.21 -9.35
C LYS A 211 37.13 -13.76 -8.39
N LYS A 212 36.75 -14.71 -7.53
CA LYS A 212 37.65 -15.43 -6.62
C LYS A 212 38.05 -16.76 -7.23
N GLU A 213 39.23 -17.26 -6.87
CA GLU A 213 39.67 -18.62 -7.21
C GLU A 213 38.84 -19.68 -6.48
N GLN A 214 38.42 -19.37 -5.25
CA GLN A 214 37.56 -20.22 -4.43
C GLN A 214 36.49 -19.37 -3.75
N TYR A 215 35.27 -19.89 -3.69
CA TYR A 215 34.16 -19.31 -2.95
C TYR A 215 33.76 -20.21 -1.79
N ARG A 216 33.54 -19.63 -0.61
CA ARG A 216 33.09 -20.36 0.58
C ARG A 216 31.59 -20.15 0.79
N VAL A 217 30.85 -21.25 0.88
CA VAL A 217 29.39 -21.28 1.06
C VAL A 217 29.06 -21.92 2.40
N ALA A 218 28.40 -21.16 3.29
CA ALA A 218 27.96 -21.64 4.59
C ALA A 218 26.50 -22.08 4.53
N VAL A 219 26.21 -23.33 4.90
CA VAL A 219 24.85 -23.88 4.97
C VAL A 219 24.42 -23.97 6.43
N LEU A 220 23.46 -23.11 6.81
CA LEU A 220 22.96 -22.98 8.19
C LEU A 220 21.61 -23.68 8.33
N PHE A 221 21.64 -25.02 8.45
CA PHE A 221 20.43 -25.83 8.59
C PHE A 221 20.33 -26.44 9.99
N PRO A 222 19.09 -26.69 10.48
CA PRO A 222 18.86 -27.41 11.73
C PRO A 222 19.03 -28.92 11.49
N PHE A 223 20.26 -29.38 11.22
CA PHE A 223 20.54 -30.78 10.91
C PHE A 223 20.23 -31.73 12.08
N GLN A 224 20.25 -31.24 13.33
CA GLN A 224 20.03 -32.07 14.52
C GLN A 224 20.92 -33.33 14.51
N HIS A 225 22.15 -33.22 13.98
CA HIS A 225 22.96 -34.37 13.60
C HIS A 225 23.24 -35.28 14.78
N GLU A 226 23.52 -34.70 15.95
CA GLU A 226 23.80 -35.41 17.19
C GLU A 226 22.65 -36.34 17.62
N VAL A 227 21.40 -35.91 17.43
CA VAL A 227 20.21 -36.67 17.84
C VAL A 227 19.78 -37.63 16.74
N LEU A 228 19.84 -37.20 15.48
CA LEU A 228 19.34 -37.99 14.35
C LEU A 228 20.29 -39.11 13.94
N SER A 229 21.61 -38.94 14.11
CA SER A 229 22.61 -40.00 13.85
C SER A 229 22.43 -41.23 14.76
N GLN A 230 21.79 -41.07 15.92
CA GLN A 230 21.50 -42.17 16.85
C GLN A 230 20.20 -42.92 16.52
N ARG A 231 19.40 -42.40 15.59
CA ARG A 231 18.14 -43.02 15.17
C ARG A 231 18.36 -44.03 14.05
N ARG A 232 17.45 -44.99 13.93
CA ARG A 232 17.37 -45.83 12.73
C ARG A 232 16.97 -44.95 11.54
N PRO A 233 17.52 -45.16 10.33
CA PRO A 233 17.22 -44.33 9.16
C PRO A 233 15.71 -44.15 8.90
N ASN A 234 14.93 -45.23 9.01
CA ASN A 234 13.47 -45.21 8.79
C ASN A 234 12.68 -44.49 9.89
N ALA A 235 13.34 -43.97 10.93
CA ALA A 235 12.75 -43.23 12.05
C ALA A 235 13.14 -41.73 12.04
N ILE A 236 13.84 -41.27 10.99
CA ILE A 236 14.12 -39.85 10.78
C ILE A 236 12.84 -39.20 10.22
N PRO A 237 12.33 -38.11 10.82
CA PRO A 237 11.15 -37.43 10.29
C PRO A 237 11.39 -36.91 8.87
N VAL A 238 10.36 -36.98 8.01
CA VAL A 238 10.40 -36.60 6.59
C VAL A 238 10.98 -35.21 6.37
N PHE A 239 10.63 -34.24 7.23
CA PHE A 239 11.18 -32.90 7.18
C PHE A 239 12.72 -32.90 7.24
N TYR A 240 13.31 -33.60 8.20
CA TYR A 240 14.76 -33.67 8.36
C TYR A 240 15.43 -34.48 7.24
N GLN A 241 14.78 -35.54 6.75
CA GLN A 241 15.25 -36.24 5.54
C GLN A 241 15.38 -35.26 4.37
N GLY A 242 14.37 -34.42 4.13
CA GLY A 242 14.41 -33.40 3.09
C GLY A 242 15.46 -32.31 3.30
N LEU A 243 16.00 -32.11 4.52
CA LEU A 243 17.15 -31.23 4.74
C LEU A 243 18.46 -31.88 4.31
N PHE A 244 18.65 -33.15 4.67
CA PHE A 244 19.81 -33.92 4.23
C PHE A 244 19.82 -34.10 2.70
N ASP A 245 18.68 -34.43 2.10
CA ASP A 245 18.57 -34.57 0.63
C ASP A 245 18.95 -33.27 -0.10
N ARG A 246 18.56 -32.11 0.43
CA ARG A 246 18.96 -30.81 -0.12
C ARG A 246 20.46 -30.57 0.02
N TYR A 247 21.04 -30.89 1.17
CA TYR A 247 22.48 -30.75 1.35
C TYR A 247 23.28 -31.68 0.43
N GLU A 248 22.83 -32.92 0.24
CA GLU A 248 23.44 -33.83 -0.74
C GLU A 248 23.27 -33.28 -2.18
N GLY A 249 22.13 -32.69 -2.52
CA GLY A 249 21.96 -31.96 -3.77
C GLY A 249 22.95 -30.79 -3.94
N MET A 250 23.25 -30.05 -2.87
CA MET A 250 24.29 -29.00 -2.89
C MET A 250 25.69 -29.58 -3.09
N ARG A 251 25.99 -30.76 -2.53
CA ARG A 251 27.26 -31.45 -2.76
C ARG A 251 27.40 -31.95 -4.20
N MET A 252 26.33 -32.48 -4.78
CA MET A 252 26.32 -32.84 -6.21
C MET A 252 26.57 -31.59 -7.09
N ALA A 253 25.98 -30.44 -6.75
CA ALA A 253 26.24 -29.19 -7.44
C ALA A 253 27.68 -28.69 -7.24
N GLN A 254 28.25 -28.84 -6.04
CA GLN A 254 29.65 -28.53 -5.75
C GLN A 254 30.59 -29.35 -6.65
N GLU A 255 30.35 -30.66 -6.78
CA GLU A 255 31.14 -31.55 -7.66
C GLU A 255 31.03 -31.12 -9.13
N ALA A 256 29.81 -30.89 -9.63
CA ALA A 256 29.58 -30.43 -11.00
C ALA A 256 30.26 -29.08 -11.29
N LEU A 257 30.20 -28.12 -10.37
CA LEU A 257 30.89 -26.83 -10.50
C LEU A 257 32.42 -27.02 -10.50
N GLY A 258 32.93 -27.98 -9.74
CA GLY A 258 34.35 -28.36 -9.75
C GLY A 258 34.80 -28.89 -11.12
N GLU A 259 33.99 -29.72 -11.78
CA GLU A 259 34.25 -30.18 -13.16
C GLU A 259 34.29 -29.02 -14.17
N GLU A 260 33.55 -27.94 -13.91
CA GLU A 260 33.58 -26.70 -14.70
C GLU A 260 34.71 -25.73 -14.30
N GLY A 261 35.63 -26.16 -13.44
CA GLY A 261 36.76 -25.34 -12.97
C GLY A 261 36.37 -24.22 -11.99
N LYS A 262 35.22 -24.34 -11.31
CA LYS A 262 34.77 -23.42 -10.26
C LYS A 262 34.94 -24.07 -8.89
N THR A 263 35.82 -23.53 -8.06
CA THR A 263 36.08 -24.11 -6.74
C THR A 263 35.12 -23.57 -5.69
N ILE A 264 34.29 -24.44 -5.12
CA ILE A 264 33.38 -24.13 -4.02
C ILE A 264 33.79 -24.90 -2.77
N GLU A 265 33.96 -24.20 -1.65
CA GLU A 265 34.06 -24.79 -0.32
C GLU A 265 32.69 -24.75 0.35
N LEU A 266 31.99 -25.89 0.36
CA LEU A 266 30.69 -26.03 1.00
C LEU A 266 30.87 -26.48 2.46
N VAL A 267 30.40 -25.68 3.42
CA VAL A 267 30.53 -25.96 4.86
C VAL A 267 29.16 -25.99 5.52
N ALA A 268 28.84 -27.11 6.20
CA ALA A 268 27.61 -27.27 6.96
C ALA A 268 27.77 -26.82 8.41
N TYR A 269 26.83 -26.01 8.89
CA TYR A 269 26.70 -25.59 10.27
C TYR A 269 25.34 -26.03 10.82
N ASP A 270 25.34 -26.91 11.83
CA ASP A 270 24.11 -27.38 12.48
C ASP A 270 23.57 -26.33 13.46
N THR A 271 22.55 -25.59 13.04
CA THR A 271 21.93 -24.55 13.86
C THR A 271 21.09 -25.11 15.00
N LYS A 272 20.76 -26.41 14.97
CA LYS A 272 19.85 -27.09 15.91
C LYS A 272 18.47 -26.43 16.03
N GLY A 273 18.11 -25.54 15.10
CA GLY A 273 16.89 -24.74 15.17
C GLY A 273 16.87 -23.77 16.35
N ASP A 274 18.04 -23.40 16.88
CA ASP A 274 18.19 -22.62 18.11
C ASP A 274 18.99 -21.33 17.85
N SER A 275 18.48 -20.21 18.36
CA SER A 275 19.07 -18.89 18.13
C SER A 275 20.41 -18.72 18.83
N ALA A 276 20.62 -19.33 20.01
CA ALA A 276 21.87 -19.24 20.75
C ALA A 276 23.00 -20.01 20.04
N THR A 277 22.70 -21.21 19.55
CA THR A 277 23.60 -22.03 18.73
C THR A 277 23.95 -21.29 17.44
N THR A 278 22.96 -20.68 16.78
CA THR A 278 23.17 -19.90 15.56
C THR A 278 24.04 -18.67 15.81
N ALA A 279 23.82 -17.94 16.91
CA ALA A 279 24.67 -16.82 17.29
C ALA A 279 26.13 -17.25 17.53
N GLY A 280 26.34 -18.42 18.15
CA GLY A 280 27.67 -19.01 18.33
C GLY A 280 28.36 -19.34 17.00
N ILE A 281 27.62 -19.87 16.02
CA ILE A 281 28.10 -20.12 14.66
C ILE A 281 28.51 -18.79 13.98
N LEU A 282 27.63 -17.79 14.00
CA LEU A 282 27.88 -16.48 13.37
C LEU A 282 29.09 -15.73 13.98
N ALA A 283 29.41 -16.01 15.25
CA ALA A 283 30.56 -15.43 15.93
C ALA A 283 31.92 -16.03 15.51
N LEU A 284 31.93 -17.14 14.77
CA LEU A 284 33.16 -17.77 14.29
C LEU A 284 33.92 -16.80 13.34
N PRO A 285 35.24 -16.61 13.50
CA PRO A 285 36.00 -15.68 12.66
C PRO A 285 35.86 -15.97 11.17
N GLU A 286 35.78 -17.24 10.79
CA GLU A 286 35.66 -17.62 9.39
C GLU A 286 34.33 -17.24 8.73
N MET A 287 33.26 -17.00 9.50
CA MET A 287 31.95 -16.61 8.95
C MET A 287 32.00 -15.25 8.25
N LYS A 288 32.92 -14.37 8.66
CA LYS A 288 33.13 -13.06 8.01
C LYS A 288 33.79 -13.16 6.62
N SER A 289 34.35 -14.32 6.30
CA SER A 289 35.00 -14.59 5.01
C SER A 289 34.14 -15.40 4.05
N VAL A 290 32.94 -15.81 4.48
CA VAL A 290 31.97 -16.54 3.65
C VAL A 290 31.47 -15.64 2.53
N ASP A 291 31.26 -16.24 1.36
CA ASP A 291 30.76 -15.57 0.15
C ASP A 291 29.24 -15.67 -0.01
N LEU A 292 28.64 -16.70 0.60
CA LEU A 292 27.20 -16.97 0.52
C LEU A 292 26.73 -17.73 1.75
N ILE A 293 25.61 -17.29 2.32
CA ILE A 293 24.90 -18.01 3.38
C ILE A 293 23.62 -18.63 2.82
N ILE A 294 23.46 -19.95 2.97
CA ILE A 294 22.22 -20.66 2.65
C ILE A 294 21.53 -21.03 3.96
N GLY A 295 20.38 -20.40 4.22
CA GLY A 295 19.68 -20.48 5.51
C GLY A 295 19.64 -19.12 6.24
N PRO A 296 19.09 -19.07 7.47
CA PRO A 296 18.59 -20.18 8.24
C PRO A 296 17.19 -20.59 7.77
N LEU A 297 16.77 -21.81 8.11
CA LEU A 297 15.46 -22.31 7.69
C LEU A 297 14.31 -21.86 8.60
N PHE A 298 14.59 -21.65 9.89
CA PHE A 298 13.57 -21.36 10.89
C PHE A 298 13.51 -19.87 11.27
N PRO A 299 12.32 -19.35 11.62
CA PRO A 299 12.14 -17.94 11.94
C PRO A 299 12.97 -17.46 13.14
N ASP A 300 13.17 -18.30 14.15
CA ASP A 300 13.75 -17.89 15.44
C ASP A 300 15.18 -17.33 15.32
N ALA A 301 15.97 -17.84 14.37
CA ALA A 301 17.33 -17.38 14.12
C ALA A 301 17.45 -16.46 12.89
N ARG A 302 16.33 -16.19 12.20
CA ARG A 302 16.30 -15.44 10.94
C ARG A 302 16.88 -14.04 11.09
N GLU A 303 16.43 -13.30 12.10
CA GLU A 303 16.87 -11.91 12.31
C GLU A 303 18.38 -11.81 12.56
N LEU A 304 18.93 -12.76 13.31
CA LEU A 304 20.36 -12.81 13.59
C LEU A 304 21.19 -12.99 12.30
N VAL A 305 20.73 -13.86 11.40
CA VAL A 305 21.44 -14.11 10.15
C VAL A 305 21.22 -12.97 9.14
N LEU A 306 20.03 -12.37 9.11
CA LEU A 306 19.75 -11.18 8.29
C LEU A 306 20.68 -10.03 8.70
N GLN A 307 20.75 -9.72 10.00
CA GLN A 307 21.62 -8.67 10.51
C GLN A 307 23.10 -8.97 10.19
N PHE A 308 23.56 -10.21 10.42
CA PHE A 308 24.94 -10.59 10.10
C PHE A 308 25.25 -10.45 8.60
N SER A 309 24.33 -10.89 7.73
CA SER A 309 24.44 -10.77 6.28
C SER A 309 24.55 -9.30 5.85
N GLU A 310 23.70 -8.42 6.41
CA GLU A 310 23.71 -6.99 6.11
C GLU A 310 25.01 -6.32 6.56
N GLU A 311 25.41 -6.52 7.82
CA GLU A 311 26.62 -5.92 8.41
C GLU A 311 27.89 -6.31 7.66
N ASN A 312 27.98 -7.56 7.21
CA ASN A 312 29.16 -8.09 6.54
C ASN A 312 29.04 -8.05 5.01
N ARG A 313 27.91 -7.58 4.46
CA ARG A 313 27.62 -7.55 3.02
C ARG A 313 27.73 -8.93 2.35
N ILE A 314 27.24 -9.96 3.03
CA ILE A 314 27.30 -11.36 2.57
C ILE A 314 25.93 -11.74 2.00
N PRO A 315 25.82 -12.06 0.70
CA PRO A 315 24.60 -12.59 0.11
C PRO A 315 24.07 -13.79 0.89
N MET A 316 22.75 -13.84 1.08
CA MET A 316 22.06 -14.93 1.74
C MET A 316 20.72 -15.25 1.10
N PHE A 317 20.26 -16.49 1.23
CA PHE A 317 18.87 -16.83 0.93
C PHE A 317 18.37 -17.96 1.81
N ASN A 318 17.07 -17.96 2.10
CA ASN A 318 16.38 -19.11 2.66
C ASN A 318 15.87 -20.01 1.52
N PRO A 319 16.30 -21.27 1.41
CA PRO A 319 15.93 -22.16 0.30
C PRO A 319 14.49 -22.68 0.35
N LEU A 320 13.73 -22.40 1.42
CA LEU A 320 12.35 -22.85 1.61
C LEU A 320 11.34 -21.71 1.56
N SER A 321 11.75 -20.48 1.85
CA SER A 321 10.83 -19.35 1.95
C SER A 321 10.47 -18.77 0.59
N ALA A 322 9.18 -18.52 0.39
CA ALA A 322 8.65 -17.62 -0.65
C ALA A 322 8.11 -16.30 -0.04
N ASN A 323 8.29 -16.09 1.26
CA ASN A 323 7.82 -14.89 1.95
C ASN A 323 8.84 -13.75 1.81
N ALA A 324 8.46 -12.68 1.12
CA ALA A 324 9.28 -11.47 0.96
C ALA A 324 9.55 -10.75 2.28
N ASP A 325 8.62 -10.79 3.24
CA ASP A 325 8.86 -10.26 4.59
C ASP A 325 10.02 -10.98 5.30
N GLY A 326 10.33 -12.21 4.87
CA GLY A 326 11.45 -12.98 5.40
C GLY A 326 12.84 -12.47 5.03
N ILE A 327 12.95 -11.59 4.03
CA ILE A 327 14.20 -10.91 3.67
C ILE A 327 14.20 -9.43 4.06
N GLY A 328 13.02 -8.87 4.34
CA GLY A 328 12.85 -7.52 4.85
C GLY A 328 13.48 -6.47 3.95
N ASN A 329 14.34 -5.65 4.56
CA ASN A 329 14.99 -4.50 3.95
C ASN A 329 16.49 -4.73 3.69
N ASN A 330 16.96 -5.97 3.90
CA ASN A 330 18.36 -6.34 3.76
C ASN A 330 18.70 -6.55 2.28
N PRO A 331 19.61 -5.74 1.71
CA PRO A 331 20.01 -5.83 0.31
C PRO A 331 20.79 -7.08 -0.08
N PHE A 332 21.29 -7.81 0.89
CA PHE A 332 22.04 -9.04 0.70
C PHE A 332 21.15 -10.26 0.93
N ALA A 333 19.86 -10.10 1.22
CA ALA A 333 18.94 -11.22 1.40
C ALA A 333 18.05 -11.43 0.17
N PHE A 334 18.05 -12.65 -0.36
CA PHE A 334 17.35 -13.02 -1.58
C PHE A 334 16.32 -14.12 -1.34
N LEU A 335 15.29 -14.16 -2.18
CA LEU A 335 14.40 -15.30 -2.31
C LEU A 335 14.85 -16.15 -3.50
N ILE A 336 14.97 -17.46 -3.30
CA ILE A 336 15.19 -18.39 -4.41
C ILE A 336 13.89 -18.70 -5.17
N ASN A 337 12.76 -18.64 -4.46
CA ASN A 337 11.43 -18.84 -5.03
C ASN A 337 10.75 -17.49 -5.27
N PRO A 338 9.94 -17.35 -6.33
CA PRO A 338 9.12 -16.15 -6.53
C PRO A 338 8.26 -15.87 -5.29
N SER A 339 8.15 -14.60 -4.92
CA SER A 339 7.36 -14.20 -3.76
C SER A 339 5.87 -14.49 -3.94
N HIS A 340 5.11 -14.56 -2.86
CA HIS A 340 3.64 -14.69 -2.93
C HIS A 340 3.00 -13.57 -3.77
N GLU A 341 3.50 -12.34 -3.67
CA GLU A 341 3.06 -11.18 -4.46
C GLU A 341 3.42 -11.35 -5.94
N THR A 342 4.62 -11.85 -6.23
CA THR A 342 5.05 -12.10 -7.62
C THR A 342 4.18 -13.18 -8.26
N ARG A 343 3.92 -14.27 -7.54
CA ARG A 343 3.00 -15.34 -7.97
C ARG A 343 1.59 -14.77 -8.17
N ALA A 344 1.07 -14.02 -7.19
CA ALA A 344 -0.27 -13.48 -7.20
C ALA A 344 -0.48 -12.54 -8.40
N ARG A 345 0.48 -11.64 -8.66
CA ARG A 345 0.44 -10.74 -9.81
C ARG A 345 0.43 -11.51 -11.13
N ARG A 346 1.31 -12.49 -11.29
CA ARG A 346 1.38 -13.29 -12.53
C ARG A 346 0.13 -14.12 -12.77
N VAL A 347 -0.45 -14.67 -11.71
CA VAL A 347 -1.71 -15.42 -11.79
C VAL A 347 -2.86 -14.46 -12.11
N ALA A 348 -2.88 -13.27 -11.51
CA ALA A 348 -3.87 -12.24 -11.83
C ALA A 348 -3.76 -11.82 -13.30
N ASP A 349 -2.57 -11.44 -13.79
CA ASP A 349 -2.32 -11.10 -15.19
C ASP A 349 -2.91 -12.16 -16.13
N TYR A 350 -2.57 -13.43 -15.90
CA TYR A 350 -3.08 -14.54 -16.70
C TYR A 350 -4.61 -14.61 -16.71
N PHE A 351 -5.29 -14.43 -15.57
CA PHE A 351 -6.75 -14.52 -15.52
C PHE A 351 -7.45 -13.29 -16.10
N THR A 352 -6.91 -12.09 -15.88
CA THR A 352 -7.47 -10.86 -16.46
C THR A 352 -7.55 -10.94 -17.98
N ASP A 353 -6.52 -11.51 -18.62
CA ASP A 353 -6.44 -11.62 -20.08
C ASP A 353 -7.38 -12.69 -20.66
N ASN A 354 -7.91 -13.60 -19.83
CA ASN A 354 -8.63 -14.80 -20.26
C ASN A 354 -10.04 -14.96 -19.67
N SER A 355 -10.50 -14.05 -18.81
CA SER A 355 -11.81 -14.16 -18.16
C SER A 355 -12.88 -13.28 -18.82
N THR A 356 -14.10 -13.79 -18.89
CA THR A 356 -15.28 -13.07 -19.40
C THR A 356 -16.04 -12.32 -18.31
N ASP A 357 -15.82 -12.68 -17.03
CA ASP A 357 -16.58 -12.18 -15.89
C ASP A 357 -15.66 -11.59 -14.82
N SER A 358 -16.04 -10.45 -14.25
CA SER A 358 -15.22 -9.70 -13.31
C SER A 358 -15.33 -10.16 -11.85
N THR A 359 -15.82 -11.37 -11.57
CA THR A 359 -16.08 -11.85 -10.19
C THR A 359 -15.12 -12.96 -9.78
N VAL A 360 -14.48 -12.82 -8.61
CA VAL A 360 -13.45 -13.76 -8.10
C VAL A 360 -13.78 -14.24 -6.70
N TYR A 361 -13.71 -15.55 -6.48
CA TYR A 361 -13.87 -16.16 -5.16
C TYR A 361 -12.53 -16.73 -4.72
N ILE A 362 -12.16 -16.56 -3.45
CA ILE A 362 -10.87 -16.98 -2.91
C ILE A 362 -11.08 -17.86 -1.69
N PHE A 363 -10.47 -19.04 -1.70
CA PHE A 363 -10.39 -19.95 -0.56
C PHE A 363 -8.92 -20.17 -0.19
N TYR A 364 -8.60 -20.28 1.09
CA TYR A 364 -7.22 -20.47 1.53
C TYR A 364 -7.08 -21.35 2.77
N GLY A 365 -5.94 -22.04 2.89
CA GLY A 365 -5.63 -22.93 4.01
C GLY A 365 -5.37 -22.22 5.34
N THR A 366 -5.06 -23.01 6.37
CA THR A 366 -4.81 -22.50 7.73
C THR A 366 -3.40 -21.93 7.95
N ARG A 367 -2.46 -22.21 7.03
CA ARG A 367 -1.08 -21.74 7.20
C ARG A 367 -0.96 -20.28 6.80
N THR A 368 -0.05 -19.57 7.44
CA THR A 368 0.21 -18.15 7.17
C THR A 368 0.56 -17.87 5.71
N GLN A 369 1.31 -18.76 5.04
CA GLN A 369 1.65 -18.58 3.62
C GLN A 369 0.43 -18.60 2.69
N ASP A 370 -0.59 -19.38 3.05
CA ASP A 370 -1.81 -19.54 2.26
C ASP A 370 -2.64 -18.24 2.32
N SER A 371 -2.75 -17.66 3.52
CA SER A 371 -3.43 -16.36 3.69
C SER A 371 -2.65 -15.23 3.03
N LEU A 372 -1.32 -15.17 3.17
CA LEU A 372 -0.49 -14.17 2.49
C LEU A 372 -0.69 -14.19 0.98
N TYR A 373 -0.67 -15.37 0.36
CA TYR A 373 -0.93 -15.51 -1.06
C TYR A 373 -2.35 -15.11 -1.46
N ALA A 374 -3.36 -15.53 -0.70
CA ALA A 374 -4.76 -15.21 -0.95
C ALA A 374 -5.04 -13.69 -0.92
N TYR A 375 -4.50 -12.98 0.09
CA TYR A 375 -4.69 -11.54 0.20
C TYR A 375 -3.85 -10.75 -0.82
N ALA A 376 -2.65 -11.22 -1.16
CA ALA A 376 -1.89 -10.64 -2.26
C ALA A 376 -2.66 -10.75 -3.59
N TYR A 377 -3.27 -11.91 -3.86
CA TYR A 377 -4.10 -12.11 -5.05
C TYR A 377 -5.37 -11.26 -5.05
N LYS A 378 -6.08 -11.18 -3.91
CA LYS A 378 -7.24 -10.30 -3.74
C LYS A 378 -6.90 -8.87 -4.16
N ALA A 379 -5.80 -8.33 -3.64
CA ALA A 379 -5.37 -6.98 -3.94
C ALA A 379 -5.13 -6.80 -5.45
N GLU A 380 -4.40 -7.72 -6.09
CA GLU A 380 -4.12 -7.67 -7.53
C GLU A 380 -5.41 -7.74 -8.38
N MET A 381 -6.42 -8.52 -7.99
CA MET A 381 -7.70 -8.60 -8.70
C MET A 381 -8.55 -7.33 -8.53
N GLU A 382 -8.68 -6.82 -7.30
CA GLU A 382 -9.42 -5.57 -7.03
C GLU A 382 -8.79 -4.37 -7.76
N LEU A 383 -7.46 -4.34 -7.84
CA LEU A 383 -6.72 -3.33 -8.60
C LEU A 383 -7.06 -3.36 -10.11
N ARG A 384 -7.42 -4.51 -10.65
CA ARG A 384 -7.80 -4.70 -12.06
C ARG A 384 -9.31 -4.55 -12.29
N GLY A 385 -10.04 -4.09 -11.28
CA GLY A 385 -11.48 -3.85 -11.37
C GLY A 385 -12.34 -5.10 -11.17
N PHE A 386 -11.77 -6.20 -10.71
CA PHE A 386 -12.54 -7.39 -10.37
C PHE A 386 -13.15 -7.25 -8.97
N TRP A 387 -14.37 -7.77 -8.82
CA TRP A 387 -15.07 -7.85 -7.55
C TRP A 387 -14.73 -9.16 -6.85
N VAL A 388 -14.28 -9.07 -5.59
CA VAL A 388 -13.92 -10.23 -4.77
C VAL A 388 -14.89 -10.37 -3.59
N PRO A 389 -16.10 -10.91 -3.80
CA PRO A 389 -17.11 -11.01 -2.74
C PRO A 389 -16.79 -12.02 -1.65
N VAL A 390 -15.91 -12.98 -1.92
CA VAL A 390 -15.65 -14.12 -1.01
C VAL A 390 -14.16 -14.32 -0.86
N VAL A 391 -13.68 -14.22 0.39
CA VAL A 391 -12.34 -14.64 0.81
C VAL A 391 -12.49 -15.46 2.10
N MET A 392 -12.30 -16.77 2.01
CA MET A 392 -12.66 -17.71 3.08
C MET A 392 -11.50 -18.65 3.44
N GLN A 393 -11.20 -18.74 4.74
CA GLN A 393 -10.29 -19.77 5.24
C GLN A 393 -11.01 -21.12 5.31
N VAL A 394 -10.33 -22.17 4.86
CA VAL A 394 -10.81 -23.55 4.86
C VAL A 394 -9.79 -24.41 5.62
N ASP A 395 -10.26 -25.24 6.53
CA ASP A 395 -9.46 -26.27 7.23
C ASP A 395 -9.90 -27.67 6.79
N GLU A 396 -9.17 -28.73 7.18
CA GLU A 396 -9.50 -30.12 6.77
C GLU A 396 -10.93 -30.52 7.17
N GLU A 397 -11.42 -30.07 8.33
CA GLU A 397 -12.78 -30.34 8.82
C GLU A 397 -13.84 -29.48 8.10
N LYS A 398 -13.48 -28.29 7.61
CA LYS A 398 -14.34 -27.32 6.90
C LYS A 398 -14.16 -27.32 5.39
N SER A 399 -13.40 -28.25 4.83
CA SER A 399 -13.38 -28.51 3.39
C SER A 399 -14.81 -28.75 2.86
N GLN A 400 -15.62 -29.41 3.68
CA GLN A 400 -17.06 -29.58 3.49
C GLN A 400 -17.82 -28.25 3.55
N THR A 401 -17.47 -27.32 4.44
CA THR A 401 -18.06 -25.96 4.51
C THR A 401 -17.75 -25.10 3.28
N GLY A 402 -16.55 -25.22 2.71
CA GLY A 402 -16.21 -24.56 1.44
C GLY A 402 -17.06 -25.10 0.29
N PHE A 403 -17.25 -26.43 0.25
CA PHE A 403 -18.14 -27.07 -0.72
C PHE A 403 -19.61 -26.70 -0.50
N GLU A 404 -20.12 -26.74 0.74
CA GLU A 404 -21.46 -26.30 1.15
C GLU A 404 -21.70 -24.79 0.95
N PHE A 405 -20.66 -23.96 0.88
CA PHE A 405 -20.82 -22.56 0.50
C PHE A 405 -21.08 -22.44 -1.01
N LEU A 406 -20.41 -23.28 -1.80
CA LEU A 406 -20.56 -23.33 -3.25
C LEU A 406 -21.85 -24.07 -3.66
N THR A 407 -22.34 -24.99 -2.85
CA THR A 407 -23.54 -25.81 -3.13
C THR A 407 -24.70 -25.47 -2.22
N GLU A 408 -25.92 -25.50 -2.75
CA GLU A 408 -27.15 -25.51 -2.00
C GLU A 408 -27.82 -26.88 -2.24
N THR A 409 -28.14 -27.61 -1.18
CA THR A 409 -28.98 -28.81 -1.31
C THR A 409 -30.43 -28.36 -1.53
N VAL A 410 -30.83 -28.20 -2.78
CA VAL A 410 -32.21 -27.83 -3.12
C VAL A 410 -33.06 -29.09 -3.05
N ARG A 411 -34.05 -29.10 -2.14
CA ARG A 411 -35.13 -30.08 -2.22
C ARG A 411 -36.12 -29.59 -3.26
N TYR A 412 -36.49 -30.46 -4.20
CA TYR A 412 -37.44 -30.14 -5.26
C TYR A 412 -38.80 -29.60 -4.76
N HIS A 413 -39.17 -29.88 -3.50
CA HIS A 413 -40.40 -29.34 -2.90
C HIS A 413 -40.31 -27.84 -2.55
N ASP A 414 -39.09 -27.29 -2.49
CA ASP A 414 -38.78 -25.91 -2.12
C ASP A 414 -38.62 -25.00 -3.37
N LEU A 415 -38.80 -25.53 -4.59
CA LEU A 415 -38.80 -24.78 -5.86
C LEU A 415 -39.80 -23.61 -5.90
N LYS A 416 -40.82 -23.64 -5.02
CA LYS A 416 -41.82 -22.58 -4.90
C LYS A 416 -41.24 -21.29 -4.31
N ASP A 417 -40.12 -21.37 -3.60
CA ASP A 417 -39.48 -20.26 -2.91
C ASP A 417 -38.28 -19.69 -3.70
N LEU A 418 -37.93 -20.31 -4.84
CA LEU A 418 -36.90 -19.85 -5.78
C LEU A 418 -37.48 -18.83 -6.77
N ASP A 419 -36.63 -17.92 -7.27
CA ASP A 419 -37.03 -17.05 -8.37
C ASP A 419 -37.35 -17.88 -9.63
N SER A 420 -38.30 -17.38 -10.42
CA SER A 420 -38.87 -18.12 -11.55
C SER A 420 -37.87 -18.49 -12.64
N ALA A 421 -36.80 -17.71 -12.86
CA ALA A 421 -35.77 -18.04 -13.84
C ALA A 421 -34.97 -19.25 -13.38
N ARG A 422 -34.52 -19.25 -12.13
CA ARG A 422 -33.72 -20.33 -11.54
C ARG A 422 -34.49 -21.63 -11.39
N ALA A 423 -35.78 -21.57 -11.10
CA ALA A 423 -36.65 -22.73 -11.05
C ALA A 423 -36.81 -23.40 -12.43
N VAL A 424 -36.80 -22.61 -13.51
CA VAL A 424 -36.91 -23.12 -14.88
C VAL A 424 -35.62 -23.81 -15.34
N ASP A 425 -34.45 -23.26 -15.02
CA ASP A 425 -33.16 -23.87 -15.38
C ASP A 425 -32.98 -25.24 -14.72
N LEU A 426 -33.28 -25.34 -13.42
CA LEU A 426 -33.24 -26.61 -12.68
C LEU A 426 -34.23 -27.64 -13.24
N LEU A 427 -35.43 -27.18 -13.63
CA LEU A 427 -36.44 -28.07 -14.23
C LEU A 427 -35.99 -28.61 -15.59
N ASN A 428 -35.38 -27.79 -16.43
CA ASN A 428 -34.92 -28.19 -17.76
C ASN A 428 -33.78 -29.23 -17.67
N ASP A 429 -32.78 -28.99 -16.82
CA ASP A 429 -31.68 -29.94 -16.58
C ASP A 429 -32.21 -31.30 -16.07
N TYR A 430 -33.17 -31.30 -15.14
CA TYR A 430 -33.81 -32.54 -14.69
C TYR A 430 -34.55 -33.27 -15.81
N LEU A 431 -35.29 -32.55 -16.66
CA LEU A 431 -36.04 -33.16 -17.76
C LEU A 431 -35.11 -33.81 -18.80
N GLU A 432 -33.97 -33.18 -19.10
CA GLU A 432 -32.95 -33.77 -19.96
C GLU A 432 -32.36 -35.04 -19.35
N ARG A 433 -32.02 -35.02 -18.06
CA ARG A 433 -31.46 -36.20 -17.38
C ARG A 433 -32.46 -37.33 -17.19
N LYS A 434 -33.74 -37.02 -16.98
CA LYS A 434 -34.82 -38.02 -16.90
C LYS A 434 -35.08 -38.68 -18.25
N ARG A 435 -34.90 -37.95 -19.35
CA ARG A 435 -34.94 -38.53 -20.70
C ARG A 435 -33.86 -39.60 -20.85
N ASP A 436 -32.68 -39.36 -20.28
CA ASP A 436 -31.53 -40.27 -20.39
C ASP A 436 -31.55 -41.37 -19.30
N ASN A 437 -32.18 -41.12 -18.14
CA ASN A 437 -32.41 -42.10 -17.08
C ASN A 437 -33.87 -42.06 -16.58
N PRO A 438 -34.76 -42.90 -17.14
CA PRO A 438 -36.19 -42.88 -16.83
C PRO A 438 -36.54 -43.19 -15.37
N ASN A 439 -35.62 -43.82 -14.63
CA ASN A 439 -35.81 -44.23 -13.24
C ASN A 439 -35.28 -43.20 -12.22
N LEU A 440 -34.81 -42.03 -12.68
CA LEU A 440 -34.28 -40.97 -11.83
C LEU A 440 -35.37 -40.46 -10.86
N ARG A 441 -35.16 -40.67 -9.55
CA ARG A 441 -36.05 -40.22 -8.47
C ARG A 441 -35.62 -38.85 -7.94
N LEU A 442 -36.61 -37.98 -7.74
CA LEU A 442 -36.48 -36.61 -7.26
C LEU A 442 -36.39 -36.58 -5.73
N GLU A 443 -35.24 -36.88 -5.14
CA GLU A 443 -35.14 -36.89 -3.67
C GLU A 443 -34.13 -35.92 -3.07
N LYS A 444 -33.11 -35.45 -3.80
CA LYS A 444 -32.19 -34.36 -3.42
C LYS A 444 -31.27 -34.08 -4.61
N GLU A 445 -31.12 -32.81 -4.99
CA GLU A 445 -29.99 -32.41 -5.84
C GLU A 445 -29.20 -31.33 -5.11
N GLU A 446 -27.87 -31.48 -5.14
CA GLU A 446 -26.94 -30.42 -4.78
C GLU A 446 -26.78 -29.55 -6.04
N ALA A 447 -27.31 -28.33 -5.99
CA ALA A 447 -27.15 -27.35 -7.06
C ALA A 447 -26.14 -26.29 -6.61
N PHE A 448 -25.30 -25.76 -7.49
CA PHE A 448 -24.43 -24.66 -7.10
C PHE A 448 -25.27 -23.43 -6.70
N ARG A 449 -24.95 -22.81 -5.56
CA ARG A 449 -25.66 -21.63 -5.05
C ARG A 449 -25.44 -20.41 -5.95
N ILE A 450 -24.37 -20.43 -6.74
CA ILE A 450 -23.95 -19.34 -7.60
C ILE A 450 -24.37 -19.70 -9.04
N PRO A 451 -25.05 -18.81 -9.78
CA PRO A 451 -25.38 -19.04 -11.19
C PRO A 451 -24.10 -19.34 -12.00
N ASN A 452 -24.20 -20.22 -13.01
CA ASN A 452 -23.06 -20.57 -13.89
C ASN A 452 -22.40 -19.33 -14.53
N ASP A 453 -23.16 -18.25 -14.71
CA ASP A 453 -22.71 -17.01 -15.36
C ASP A 453 -22.30 -15.92 -14.35
N SER A 454 -22.03 -16.28 -13.09
CA SER A 454 -21.71 -15.31 -12.02
C SER A 454 -20.32 -15.50 -11.39
N ILE A 455 -19.58 -16.53 -11.78
CA ILE A 455 -18.20 -16.77 -11.32
C ILE A 455 -17.25 -16.66 -12.51
N GLY A 456 -16.39 -15.65 -12.51
CA GLY A 456 -15.29 -15.59 -13.48
C GLY A 456 -14.15 -16.54 -13.11
N HIS A 457 -13.85 -16.69 -11.81
CA HIS A 457 -12.77 -17.56 -11.34
C HIS A 457 -12.87 -17.91 -9.83
N ILE A 458 -12.36 -19.09 -9.45
CA ILE A 458 -12.13 -19.51 -8.05
C ILE A 458 -10.64 -19.77 -7.85
N LEU A 459 -10.00 -19.04 -6.93
CA LEU A 459 -8.65 -19.33 -6.46
C LEU A 459 -8.71 -20.19 -5.19
N VAL A 460 -7.95 -21.28 -5.16
CA VAL A 460 -7.64 -22.03 -3.95
C VAL A 460 -6.16 -21.88 -3.61
N ALA A 461 -5.87 -21.19 -2.51
CA ALA A 461 -4.54 -21.00 -1.98
C ALA A 461 -4.28 -22.05 -0.88
N SER A 462 -3.77 -23.21 -1.26
CA SER A 462 -3.35 -24.26 -0.32
C SER A 462 -2.17 -25.04 -0.91
N ASP A 463 -0.98 -24.87 -0.34
CA ASP A 463 0.21 -25.69 -0.70
C ASP A 463 0.30 -27.03 0.08
#